data_AF-A0AAN8WM52-F1
#
_entry.id   AF-A0AAN8WM52-F1
#
_cell.length_a   1.000
_cell.length_b   1.000
_cell.length_c   1.000
_cell.angle_alpha   90.00
_cell.angle_beta   90.00
_cell.angle_gamma   90.00
#
_symmetry.space_group_name_H-M   'P 1'
#
loop_
_entity.id
_entity.type
_entity.pdbx_description
1 polymer ?
#
loop_
_entity_poly.entity_id
_entity_poly.type
_entity_poly.pdbx_seq_one_letter_code
_entity_poly.pdbx_strand_id
1 'polypeptide(L)'
;MYGTFWIVYDYMKYFDRETASHIERSSFLEIINDIFKSFSPLEREAIIYQYTDWEALDDGFKNQKAVADVVGDYFFICPSNLFANLYAEHCDKVFYYFFNHVSTDRIKTFLLSKE
;
A
#
# COMPACT_ATOMS: atom_id res chain seq x y z
N MET A 1 -1.29 5.11 -6.53
CA MET A 1 -1.23 3.91 -5.65
C MET A 1 0.14 3.30 -5.87
N TYR A 2 1.07 3.58 -4.96
CA TYR A 2 2.44 3.07 -5.04
C TYR A 2 2.45 1.66 -4.42
N GLY A 3 3.30 0.74 -4.89
CA GLY A 3 3.40 -0.61 -4.33
C GLY A 3 2.47 -1.68 -4.92
N THR A 4 1.45 -1.30 -5.70
CA THR A 4 0.50 -2.26 -6.32
C THR A 4 1.17 -3.29 -7.22
N PHE A 5 2.24 -2.89 -7.91
CA PHE A 5 3.01 -3.81 -8.73
C PHE A 5 3.60 -4.95 -7.89
N TRP A 6 4.30 -4.65 -6.80
CA TRP A 6 5.01 -5.63 -5.98
C TRP A 6 4.06 -6.57 -5.22
N ILE A 7 2.95 -6.02 -4.72
CA ILE A 7 1.92 -6.80 -4.01
C ILE A 7 1.33 -7.89 -4.88
N VAL A 8 1.14 -7.61 -6.16
CA VAL A 8 0.56 -8.59 -7.07
C VAL A 8 1.54 -9.72 -7.38
N TYR A 9 2.86 -9.54 -7.30
CA TYR A 9 3.82 -10.65 -7.50
C TYR A 9 4.00 -11.50 -6.25
N ASP A 10 4.11 -10.89 -5.08
CA ASP A 10 4.35 -11.63 -3.83
C ASP A 10 3.07 -12.22 -3.23
N TYR A 11 1.90 -11.64 -3.54
CA TYR A 11 0.59 -12.06 -3.01
C TYR A 11 -0.40 -12.42 -4.13
N MET A 12 0.06 -13.09 -5.19
CA MET A 12 -0.77 -13.58 -6.32
C MET A 12 -1.99 -14.42 -5.91
N LYS A 13 -2.00 -14.99 -4.70
CA LYS A 13 -3.13 -15.75 -4.16
C LYS A 13 -4.34 -14.85 -3.82
N TYR A 14 -4.09 -13.59 -3.46
CA TYR A 14 -5.12 -12.65 -3.01
C TYR A 14 -5.42 -11.55 -4.03
N PHE A 15 -4.51 -11.32 -4.98
CA PHE A 15 -4.60 -10.25 -5.96
C PHE A 15 -4.56 -10.79 -7.39
N ASP A 16 -5.57 -10.42 -8.18
CA ASP A 16 -5.62 -10.67 -9.62
C ASP A 16 -4.99 -9.49 -10.39
N ARG A 17 -4.34 -9.80 -11.51
CA ARG A 17 -3.73 -8.82 -12.43
C ARG A 17 -4.77 -8.08 -13.26
N GLU A 18 -5.90 -8.73 -13.54
CA GLU A 18 -6.92 -8.20 -14.45
C GLU A 18 -8.16 -7.64 -13.76
N THR A 19 -8.52 -8.15 -12.58
CA THR A 19 -9.76 -7.77 -11.89
C THR A 19 -9.56 -7.24 -10.48
N ALA A 20 -10.58 -6.49 -10.04
CA ALA A 20 -10.63 -5.95 -8.70
C ALA A 20 -10.85 -7.05 -7.67
N SER A 21 -9.83 -7.36 -6.88
CA SER A 21 -9.90 -8.44 -5.89
C SER A 21 -10.59 -7.94 -4.63
N HIS A 22 -11.75 -8.52 -4.34
CA HIS A 22 -12.47 -8.28 -3.10
C HIS A 22 -11.75 -8.98 -1.94
N ILE A 23 -11.14 -8.21 -1.04
CA ILE A 23 -10.39 -8.75 0.11
C ILE A 23 -11.25 -8.69 1.37
N GLU A 24 -11.62 -9.86 1.90
CA GLU A 24 -12.27 -9.94 3.21
C GLU A 24 -11.34 -9.46 4.32
N ARG A 25 -11.93 -8.95 5.40
CA ARG A 25 -11.18 -8.45 6.56
C ARG A 25 -10.24 -9.51 7.15
N SER A 26 -10.64 -10.77 7.16
CA SER A 26 -9.81 -11.90 7.61
C SER A 26 -8.51 -12.03 6.79
N SER A 27 -8.62 -11.97 5.46
CA SER A 27 -7.48 -12.00 4.55
C SER A 27 -6.60 -10.75 4.68
N PHE A 28 -7.19 -9.57 4.89
CA PHE A 28 -6.42 -8.35 5.21
C PHE A 28 -5.51 -8.56 6.43
N LEU A 29 -6.05 -9.10 7.52
CA LEU A 29 -5.28 -9.38 8.73
C LEU A 29 -4.18 -10.42 8.49
N GLU A 30 -4.46 -11.47 7.72
CA GLU A 30 -3.46 -12.49 7.35
C GLU A 30 -2.31 -11.86 6.56
N ILE A 31 -2.62 -11.08 5.52
CA ILE A 31 -1.63 -10.42 4.66
C ILE A 31 -0.73 -9.48 5.46
N ILE A 32 -1.28 -8.63 6.33
CA ILE A 32 -0.48 -7.70 7.14
C ILE A 32 0.41 -8.46 8.12
N ASN A 33 -0.10 -9.54 8.73
CA ASN A 33 0.69 -10.37 9.63
C ASN A 33 1.84 -11.09 8.92
N ASP A 34 1.64 -11.48 7.66
CA ASP A 34 2.67 -12.12 6.84
C ASP A 34 3.73 -11.14 6.37
N ILE A 35 3.33 -9.96 5.87
CA ILE A 35 4.25 -8.88 5.43
C ILE A 35 5.16 -8.47 6.59
N PHE A 36 4.57 -8.23 7.77
CA PHE A 36 5.28 -7.71 8.93
C PHE A 36 5.57 -8.78 9.98
N LYS A 37 5.76 -10.05 9.58
CA LYS A 37 5.98 -11.17 10.51
C LYS A 37 7.13 -10.98 11.51
N SER A 38 8.12 -10.15 11.17
CA SER A 38 9.28 -9.83 12.02
C SER A 38 8.98 -8.79 13.11
N PHE A 39 7.84 -8.10 13.02
CA PHE A 39 7.46 -7.03 13.93
C PHE A 39 6.75 -7.60 15.16
N SER A 40 6.81 -6.85 16.26
CA SER A 40 6.08 -7.21 17.47
C SER A 40 4.57 -7.26 17.21
N PRO A 41 3.80 -8.03 18.01
CA PRO A 41 2.35 -8.03 17.91
C PRO A 41 1.74 -6.63 18.04
N LEU A 42 2.29 -5.80 18.94
CA LEU A 42 1.81 -4.44 19.18
C LEU A 42 2.01 -3.53 17.95
N GLU A 43 3.16 -3.62 17.29
CA GLU A 43 3.42 -2.86 16.05
C GLU A 43 2.48 -3.29 14.93
N ARG A 44 2.21 -4.60 14.79
CA ARG A 44 1.28 -5.11 13.78
C ARG A 44 -0.15 -4.65 14.05
N GLU A 45 -0.59 -4.66 15.30
CA GLU A 45 -1.90 -4.13 15.69
C GLU A 45 -2.02 -2.63 15.40
N ALA A 46 -0.96 -1.86 15.66
CA ALA A 46 -0.93 -0.44 15.33
C ALA A 46 -1.04 -0.19 13.81
N ILE A 47 -0.34 -0.98 12.98
CA ILE A 47 -0.45 -0.90 11.51
C ILE A 47 -1.88 -1.25 11.07
N ILE A 48 -2.44 -2.35 11.57
CA ILE A 48 -3.83 -2.76 11.29
C ILE A 48 -4.81 -1.65 11.65
N TYR A 49 -4.64 -1.04 12.82
CA TYR A 49 -5.50 0.04 13.30
C TYR A 49 -5.42 1.28 12.40
N GLN A 50 -4.20 1.68 12.01
CA GLN A 50 -3.94 2.86 11.21
C GLN A 50 -4.55 2.78 9.80
N TYR A 51 -4.54 1.60 9.19
CA TYR A 51 -4.99 1.39 7.80
C TYR A 51 -6.38 0.75 7.70
N THR A 52 -7.02 0.44 8.83
CA THR A 52 -8.43 0.01 8.82
C THR A 52 -9.32 1.21 8.57
N ASP A 53 -10.17 1.13 7.54
CA ASP A 53 -11.29 2.07 7.38
C ASP A 53 -12.42 1.68 8.34
N TRP A 54 -12.59 2.45 9.41
CA TRP A 54 -13.58 2.21 10.46
C TRP A 54 -15.01 2.52 10.03
N GLU A 55 -15.21 3.31 8.97
CA GLU A 55 -16.54 3.64 8.43
C GLU A 55 -17.04 2.54 7.49
N ALA A 56 -16.16 1.74 6.91
CA ALA A 56 -16.48 0.72 5.91
C ALA A 56 -15.65 -0.57 6.09
N LEU A 57 -15.82 -1.23 7.24
CA LEU A 57 -15.05 -2.43 7.63
C LEU A 57 -15.23 -3.62 6.67
N ASP A 58 -16.42 -3.76 6.08
CA ASP A 58 -16.80 -4.89 5.22
C ASP A 58 -16.57 -4.60 3.73
N ASP A 59 -16.03 -3.43 3.38
CA ASP A 59 -15.72 -3.08 1.99
C ASP A 59 -14.39 -3.71 1.57
N GLY A 60 -14.48 -4.81 0.81
CA GLY A 60 -13.31 -5.55 0.37
C GLY A 60 -12.41 -4.80 -0.61
N PHE A 61 -12.90 -3.77 -1.31
CA PHE A 61 -12.07 -2.93 -2.18
C PHE A 61 -11.25 -1.92 -1.37
N LYS A 62 -11.83 -1.39 -0.28
CA LYS A 62 -11.10 -0.54 0.66
C LYS A 62 -10.02 -1.31 1.38
N ASN A 63 -10.29 -2.54 1.80
CA ASN A 63 -9.27 -3.43 2.38
C ASN A 63 -8.14 -3.70 1.38
N GLN A 64 -8.48 -3.94 0.11
CA GLN A 64 -7.48 -4.12 -0.94
C GLN A 64 -6.57 -2.89 -1.11
N LYS A 65 -7.17 -1.71 -1.16
CA LYS A 65 -6.45 -0.44 -1.23
C LYS A 65 -5.59 -0.22 0.01
N ALA A 66 -6.10 -0.55 1.20
CA ALA A 66 -5.36 -0.43 2.45
C ALA A 66 -4.08 -1.26 2.43
N VAL A 67 -4.11 -2.52 1.95
CA VAL A 67 -2.89 -3.33 1.76
C VAL A 67 -1.92 -2.63 0.81
N ALA A 68 -2.43 -2.07 -0.29
CA ALA A 68 -1.62 -1.34 -1.25
C ALA A 68 -0.91 -0.14 -0.65
N ASP A 69 -1.64 0.66 0.12
CA ASP A 69 -1.13 1.85 0.77
C ASP A 69 -0.11 1.47 1.87
N VAL A 70 -0.35 0.43 2.68
CA VAL A 70 0.62 -0.04 3.69
C VAL A 70 1.97 -0.40 3.07
N VAL A 71 1.96 -1.19 1.99
CA VAL A 71 3.19 -1.63 1.33
C VAL A 71 3.86 -0.47 0.60
N GLY A 72 3.08 0.39 -0.08
CA GLY A 72 3.60 1.59 -0.73
C GLY A 72 4.26 2.55 0.25
N ASP A 73 3.62 2.80 1.38
CA ASP A 73 4.06 3.72 2.41
C ASP A 73 5.32 3.21 3.11
N TYR A 74 5.29 1.97 3.60
CA TYR A 74 6.41 1.41 4.36
C TYR A 74 7.67 1.22 3.52
N PHE A 75 7.56 0.73 2.29
CA PHE A 75 8.74 0.40 1.48
C PHE A 75 9.26 1.56 0.62
N PHE A 76 8.41 2.53 0.26
CA PHE A 76 8.80 3.58 -0.69
C PHE A 76 8.57 4.98 -0.13
N ILE A 77 7.34 5.36 0.22
CA ILE A 77 6.99 6.77 0.47
C ILE A 77 7.62 7.27 1.77
N CYS A 78 7.40 6.58 2.89
CA CYS A 78 7.91 6.99 4.20
C CYS A 78 9.44 6.99 4.27
N PRO A 79 10.17 5.97 3.77
CA PRO A 79 11.62 6.03 3.69
C PRO A 79 12.13 7.17 2.80
N SER A 80 11.49 7.43 1.65
CA SER A 80 11.87 8.53 0.76
C SER A 80 11.65 9.90 1.44
N ASN A 81 10.56 10.06 2.19
CA ASN A 81 10.29 11.26 2.97
C ASN A 81 11.32 11.46 4.07
N LEU A 82 11.65 10.40 4.81
CA LEU A 82 12.68 10.47 5.85
C LEU A 82 14.03 10.86 5.26
N PHE A 83 14.43 10.24 4.15
CA PHE A 83 15.66 10.58 3.45
C PHE A 83 15.68 12.03 2.97
N ALA A 84 14.60 12.49 2.33
CA ALA A 84 14.48 13.87 1.86
C ALA A 84 14.59 14.88 3.00
N ASN A 85 13.93 14.62 4.13
CA ASN A 85 14.00 15.48 5.31
C ASN A 85 15.42 15.54 5.89
N LEU A 86 16.04 14.39 6.12
CA LEU A 86 17.41 14.32 6.65
C LEU A 86 18.42 15.03 5.73
N TYR A 87 18.26 14.89 4.42
CA TYR A 87 19.13 15.53 3.43
C TYR A 87 18.90 17.04 3.36
N ALA A 88 17.65 17.51 3.47
CA ALA A 88 17.33 18.93 3.51
C ALA A 88 17.87 19.62 4.78
N GLU A 89 17.92 18.90 5.91
CA GLU A 89 18.46 19.42 7.17
C GLU A 89 19.99 19.55 7.18
N HIS A 90 20.71 18.63 6.52
CA HIS A 90 22.18 18.50 6.66
C HIS A 90 22.98 18.80 5.40
N CYS A 91 22.34 18.89 4.23
CA CYS A 91 23.03 19.03 2.96
C CYS A 91 22.55 20.26 2.19
N ASP A 92 21.60 20.08 1.29
CA ASP A 92 21.23 21.09 0.29
C ASP A 92 19.73 21.07 0.03
N LYS A 93 19.25 22.02 -0.77
CA LYS A 93 17.84 22.21 -1.10
C LYS A 93 17.28 20.99 -1.86
N VAL A 94 16.34 20.30 -1.22
CA VAL A 94 15.63 19.16 -1.81
C VAL A 94 14.35 19.62 -2.51
N PHE A 95 14.08 19.04 -3.68
CA PHE A 95 12.81 19.17 -4.38
C PHE A 95 12.12 17.81 -4.40
N TYR A 96 10.90 17.76 -3.88
CA TYR A 96 10.10 16.55 -3.78
C TYR A 96 8.87 16.64 -4.70
N TYR A 97 8.52 15.55 -5.38
CA TYR A 97 7.34 15.49 -6.24
C TYR A 97 6.47 14.28 -5.90
N PHE A 98 5.15 14.44 -6.09
CA PHE A 98 4.17 13.38 -5.96
C PHE A 98 3.48 13.18 -7.30
N PHE A 99 3.64 11.99 -7.89
CA PHE A 99 3.12 11.69 -9.21
C PHE A 99 1.82 10.88 -9.11
N ASN A 100 0.70 11.51 -9.46
CA ASN A 100 -0.63 10.90 -9.34
C ASN A 100 -1.32 10.66 -10.70
N HIS A 101 -0.62 10.90 -11.82
CA HIS A 101 -1.19 10.68 -13.14
C HIS A 101 -1.17 9.20 -13.53
N VAL A 102 -2.30 8.70 -14.03
CA VAL A 102 -2.41 7.34 -14.59
C VAL A 102 -2.46 7.45 -16.11
N SER A 103 -1.54 6.76 -16.80
CA SER A 103 -1.45 6.78 -18.27
C SER A 103 -2.75 6.31 -18.92
N THR A 104 -3.17 7.02 -19.97
CA THR A 104 -4.35 6.68 -20.79
C THR A 104 -4.12 5.45 -21.66
N ASP A 105 -2.87 5.17 -22.06
CA ASP A 105 -2.47 3.96 -22.76
C ASP A 105 -2.41 2.79 -21.78
N ARG A 106 -3.60 2.34 -21.36
CA ARG A 106 -3.75 1.15 -20.53
C ARG A 106 -3.43 -0.10 -21.36
N ILE A 107 -2.14 -0.43 -21.49
CA ILE A 107 -1.77 -1.85 -21.32
C ILE A 107 -2.37 -2.22 -19.95
N LYS A 108 -3.17 -3.28 -19.87
CA LYS A 108 -3.86 -3.75 -18.65
C LYS A 108 -2.85 -4.01 -17.52
N THR A 109 -2.35 -2.96 -16.90
CA THR A 109 -1.21 -2.99 -16.00
C THR A 109 -1.70 -2.40 -14.68
N PHE A 110 -2.20 -3.33 -13.85
CA PHE A 110 -2.20 -3.28 -12.39
C PHE A 110 -2.97 -2.21 -11.63
N LEU A 111 -3.97 -1.54 -12.22
CA LEU A 111 -4.89 -0.70 -11.43
C LEU A 111 -6.34 -0.88 -11.87
N LEU A 112 -7.07 -1.64 -11.06
CA LEU A 112 -8.27 -1.18 -10.35
C LEU A 112 -8.70 0.26 -10.67
N SER A 113 -9.62 0.40 -11.61
CA SER A 113 -10.52 1.53 -11.62
C SER A 113 -11.89 1.03 -12.08
N LYS A 114 -12.88 1.11 -11.20
CA LYS A 114 -14.15 1.69 -11.61
C LYS A 114 -14.63 2.63 -10.52
N GLU A 115 -14.62 3.90 -10.93
CA GLU A 115 -15.31 5.05 -10.35
C GLU A 115 -14.76 5.62 -9.03
#